data_AF-A0A3Q9EQ50-F1
#
_entry.id   AF-A0A3Q9EQ50-F1
#
_cell.length_a   1.000
_cell.length_b   1.000
_cell.length_c   1.000
_cell.angle_alpha   90.00
_cell.angle_beta   90.00
_cell.angle_gamma   90.00
#
_symmetry.space_group_name_H-M   'P 1'
#
loop_
_entity.id
_entity.type
_entity.pdbx_description
1 polymer ?
#
loop_
_entity_poly.entity_id
_entity_poly.type
_entity_poly.pdbx_seq_one_letter_code
_entity_poly.pdbx_strand_id
1 'polypeptide(L)'
;MPTIDILLPGFAIDTDQGYPAFCGVFLVRGPDAAGRHRNILVDAAHVGRRPFLWNALAAHGLDAEDIDTVVLTHAHWDHVQNIDLFPQATLVLHPDERRYAHTPHANDWATPAWTGLLLEQLPVREVTDGEEIIPGVDVIGLPGHSPGSIGVVVQTERGRATITGDALHFAYVALTKRNPLVFWDADQAARSIERVLTVSDVVYPGHDRPFRLTSDAGIDYLEPFALTLTGLRPDTLGLRFADASSRPLWVMPGVQEQPRLYEKNADDIQRRINRVPKVVRPVPREAGPAKG
;
A
#
# COMPACT_ATOMS: atom_id res chain seq x y z
N MET A 1 -6.07 22.12 -5.06
CA MET A 1 -6.78 20.82 -4.94
C MET A 1 -5.73 19.73 -4.92
N PRO A 2 -5.93 18.64 -4.16
CA PRO A 2 -5.01 17.51 -4.19
C PRO A 2 -4.91 16.86 -5.58
N THR A 3 -3.75 16.27 -5.86
CA THR A 3 -3.43 15.53 -7.10
C THR A 3 -2.85 14.16 -6.76
N ILE A 4 -2.93 13.21 -7.70
CA ILE A 4 -2.33 11.88 -7.58
C ILE A 4 -1.43 11.66 -8.79
N ASP A 5 -0.18 11.32 -8.54
CA ASP A 5 0.77 10.82 -9.54
C ASP A 5 1.10 9.35 -9.25
N ILE A 6 1.23 8.53 -10.29
CA ILE A 6 1.70 7.15 -10.16
C ILE A 6 3.22 7.15 -10.26
N LEU A 7 3.91 6.91 -9.13
CA LEU A 7 5.37 6.77 -9.15
C LEU A 7 5.78 5.40 -9.65
N LEU A 8 5.10 4.36 -9.17
CA LEU A 8 5.32 2.99 -9.59
C LEU A 8 3.98 2.35 -9.91
N PRO A 9 3.75 1.85 -11.14
CA PRO A 9 2.51 1.16 -11.47
C PRO A 9 2.42 -0.17 -10.72
N GLY A 10 1.20 -0.54 -10.36
CA GLY A 10 0.87 -1.85 -9.80
C GLY A 10 0.59 -2.88 -10.90
N PHE A 11 1.05 -4.12 -10.70
CA PHE A 11 0.74 -5.28 -11.55
C PHE A 11 1.13 -6.58 -10.84
N ALA A 12 0.69 -7.72 -11.37
CA ALA A 12 1.19 -9.03 -10.96
C ALA A 12 1.80 -9.80 -12.13
N ILE A 13 2.79 -10.61 -11.80
CA ILE A 13 3.27 -11.71 -12.64
C ILE A 13 3.15 -12.98 -11.79
N ASP A 14 2.55 -14.02 -12.34
CA ASP A 14 2.45 -15.32 -11.68
C ASP A 14 3.42 -16.31 -12.32
N THR A 15 4.10 -17.08 -11.47
CA THR A 15 5.02 -18.13 -11.91
C THR A 15 4.85 -19.38 -11.06
N ASP A 16 5.30 -20.53 -11.55
CA ASP A 16 5.34 -21.77 -10.77
C ASP A 16 6.46 -21.79 -9.71
N GLN A 17 7.33 -20.76 -9.69
CA GLN A 17 8.40 -20.58 -8.71
C GLN A 17 8.05 -19.57 -7.61
N GLY A 18 6.96 -18.81 -7.77
CA GLY A 18 6.54 -17.80 -6.79
C GLY A 18 5.78 -16.62 -7.40
N TYR A 19 5.38 -15.71 -6.52
CA TYR A 19 4.54 -14.55 -6.85
C TYR A 19 5.30 -13.26 -6.61
N PRO A 20 5.99 -12.71 -7.62
CA PRO A 20 6.48 -11.34 -7.55
C PRO A 20 5.28 -10.38 -7.57
N ALA A 21 4.90 -9.89 -6.39
CA ALA A 21 3.86 -8.88 -6.23
C ALA A 21 4.47 -7.49 -6.42
N PHE A 22 3.87 -6.67 -7.29
CA PHE A 22 4.29 -5.30 -7.53
C PHE A 22 3.15 -4.36 -7.19
N CYS A 23 3.15 -3.85 -5.95
CA CYS A 23 2.14 -2.89 -5.55
C CYS A 23 2.31 -1.55 -6.29
N GLY A 24 1.22 -0.83 -6.48
CA GLY A 24 1.24 0.57 -6.88
C GLY A 24 1.86 1.42 -5.78
N VAL A 25 2.63 2.44 -6.17
CA VAL A 25 3.11 3.49 -5.27
C VAL A 25 2.67 4.83 -5.84
N PHE A 26 1.98 5.61 -5.02
CA PHE A 26 1.33 6.83 -5.46
C PHE A 26 1.85 8.03 -4.68
N LEU A 27 2.05 9.15 -5.38
CA LEU A 27 2.39 10.43 -4.79
C LEU A 27 1.15 11.31 -4.80
N VAL A 28 0.64 11.63 -3.61
CA VAL A 28 -0.47 12.56 -3.40
C VAL A 28 0.09 13.91 -2.99
N ARG A 29 -0.27 14.97 -3.72
CA ARG A 29 0.22 16.34 -3.47
C ARG A 29 -0.90 17.32 -3.28
N GLY A 30 -0.82 18.14 -2.23
CA GLY A 30 -1.82 19.17 -1.92
C GLY A 30 -1.39 20.11 -0.79
N PRO A 31 -2.08 21.25 -0.61
CA PRO A 31 -1.81 22.15 0.50
C PRO A 31 -2.37 21.59 1.82
N ASP A 32 -1.64 21.75 2.93
CA ASP A 32 -2.17 21.54 4.28
C ASP A 32 -3.11 22.70 4.70
N ALA A 33 -3.67 22.61 5.91
CA ALA A 33 -4.56 23.65 6.45
C ALA A 33 -3.90 25.04 6.60
N ALA A 34 -2.56 25.10 6.61
CA ALA A 34 -1.79 26.35 6.65
C ALA A 34 -1.36 26.81 5.23
N GLY A 35 -1.78 26.12 4.18
CA GLY A 35 -1.45 26.43 2.80
C GLY A 35 -0.06 25.94 2.34
N ARG A 36 0.66 25.17 3.16
CA ARG A 36 1.97 24.62 2.78
C ARG A 36 1.79 23.39 1.91
N HIS A 37 2.57 23.29 0.83
CA HIS A 37 2.54 22.12 -0.03
C HIS A 37 3.04 20.88 0.72
N ARG A 38 2.36 19.75 0.56
CA ARG A 38 2.71 18.47 1.17
C ARG A 38 2.89 17.39 0.13
N ASN A 39 3.92 16.55 0.32
CA ASN A 39 4.18 15.35 -0.45
C ASN A 39 3.85 14.13 0.41
N ILE A 40 2.78 13.42 0.02
CA ILE A 40 2.30 12.23 0.71
C ILE A 40 2.55 11.02 -0.19
N LEU A 41 3.37 10.09 0.25
CA LEU A 41 3.58 8.82 -0.43
C LEU A 41 2.55 7.81 0.09
N VAL A 42 1.87 7.08 -0.79
CA VAL A 42 0.99 5.96 -0.40
C VAL A 42 1.65 4.65 -0.84
N ASP A 43 1.97 3.83 0.15
CA ASP A 43 2.83 2.64 0.10
C ASP A 43 4.26 2.90 -0.39
N ALA A 44 5.17 1.95 -0.18
CA ALA A 44 6.60 2.10 -0.45
C ALA A 44 7.20 0.97 -1.30
N ALA A 45 6.41 0.00 -1.75
CA ALA A 45 6.86 -1.18 -2.49
C ALA A 45 7.81 -2.13 -1.74
N HIS A 46 8.05 -3.31 -2.31
CA HIS A 46 9.14 -4.22 -1.89
C HIS A 46 10.53 -3.68 -2.22
N VAL A 47 11.57 -4.18 -1.52
CA VAL A 47 12.97 -3.72 -1.69
C VAL A 47 13.51 -3.86 -3.11
N GLY A 48 12.97 -4.79 -3.90
CA GLY A 48 13.35 -4.99 -5.29
C GLY A 48 12.98 -3.81 -6.20
N ARG A 49 12.04 -2.94 -5.78
CA ARG A 49 11.68 -1.72 -6.51
C ARG A 49 12.42 -0.47 -6.05
N ARG A 50 13.32 -0.57 -5.07
CA ARG A 50 14.00 0.59 -4.45
C ARG A 50 14.69 1.54 -5.46
N PRO A 51 15.51 1.07 -6.42
CA PRO A 51 16.10 1.97 -7.40
C PRO A 51 15.08 2.65 -8.32
N PHE A 52 13.98 1.96 -8.61
CA PHE A 52 12.89 2.51 -9.43
C PHE A 52 12.12 3.58 -8.67
N LEU A 53 11.89 3.40 -7.38
CA LEU A 53 11.25 4.39 -6.52
C LEU A 53 12.08 5.68 -6.45
N TRP A 54 13.41 5.56 -6.26
CA TRP A 54 14.31 6.73 -6.30
C TRP A 54 14.25 7.45 -7.64
N ASN A 55 14.34 6.71 -8.75
CA ASN A 55 14.28 7.32 -10.08
C ASN A 55 12.93 7.98 -10.35
N ALA A 56 11.83 7.38 -9.88
CA ALA A 56 10.50 7.96 -10.00
C ALA A 56 10.39 9.27 -9.20
N LEU A 57 10.84 9.30 -7.95
CA LEU A 57 10.87 10.53 -7.14
C LEU A 57 11.70 11.62 -7.82
N ALA A 58 12.91 11.28 -8.29
CA ALA A 58 13.79 12.22 -8.98
C ALA A 58 13.17 12.77 -10.27
N ALA A 59 12.41 11.95 -11.01
CA ALA A 59 11.65 12.40 -12.19
C ALA A 59 10.54 13.40 -11.85
N HIS A 60 10.05 13.39 -10.60
CA HIS A 60 9.14 14.39 -10.05
C HIS A 60 9.87 15.55 -9.36
N GLY A 61 11.21 15.60 -9.43
CA GLY A 61 12.03 16.65 -8.81
C GLY A 61 12.09 16.55 -7.30
N LEU A 62 11.93 15.35 -6.75
CA LEU A 62 11.92 15.07 -5.31
C LEU A 62 13.05 14.10 -4.95
N ASP A 63 13.65 14.32 -3.78
CA ASP A 63 14.45 13.33 -3.07
C ASP A 63 13.62 12.70 -1.93
N ALA A 64 14.16 11.69 -1.26
CA ALA A 64 13.43 10.99 -0.21
C ALA A 64 13.14 11.87 1.02
N GLU A 65 13.97 12.88 1.26
CA GLU A 65 13.81 13.88 2.31
C GLU A 65 12.64 14.84 2.06
N ASP A 66 12.17 14.97 0.81
CA ASP A 66 11.04 15.84 0.45
C ASP A 66 9.68 15.19 0.74
N ILE A 67 9.65 13.91 1.13
CA ILE A 67 8.42 13.21 1.51
C ILE A 67 8.08 13.50 2.97
N ASP A 68 6.96 14.16 3.20
CA ASP A 68 6.54 14.53 4.56
C ASP A 68 5.81 13.41 5.29
N THR A 69 5.07 12.59 4.54
CA THR A 69 4.17 11.56 5.07
C THR A 69 4.28 10.32 4.19
N VAL A 70 4.40 9.16 4.82
CA VAL A 70 4.20 7.87 4.15
C VAL A 70 2.94 7.24 4.76
N VAL A 71 1.90 7.05 3.95
CA VAL A 71 0.70 6.31 4.34
C VAL A 71 0.88 4.86 3.92
N LEU A 72 0.79 3.93 4.86
CA LEU A 72 0.71 2.51 4.55
C LEU A 72 -0.75 2.08 4.51
N THR A 73 -1.19 1.56 3.37
CA THR A 73 -2.51 0.95 3.24
C THR A 73 -2.61 -0.29 4.13
N HIS A 74 -1.54 -1.09 4.16
CA HIS A 74 -1.33 -2.21 5.07
C HIS A 74 0.17 -2.58 5.12
N ALA A 75 0.56 -3.53 5.98
CA ALA A 75 1.94 -3.82 6.31
C ALA A 75 2.51 -5.09 5.64
N HIS A 76 1.96 -5.52 4.50
CA HIS A 76 2.59 -6.60 3.73
C HIS A 76 3.92 -6.20 3.13
N TRP A 77 4.77 -7.21 2.92
CA TRP A 77 6.15 -7.08 2.46
C TRP A 77 6.30 -6.25 1.20
N ASP A 78 5.34 -6.33 0.29
CA ASP A 78 5.33 -5.62 -0.97
C ASP A 78 4.82 -4.20 -0.90
N HIS A 79 4.34 -3.75 0.26
CA HIS A 79 3.91 -2.36 0.50
C HIS A 79 4.86 -1.62 1.46
N VAL A 80 5.41 -2.30 2.46
CA VAL A 80 6.10 -1.67 3.61
C VAL A 80 7.62 -1.51 3.45
N GLN A 81 8.24 -2.27 2.56
CA GLN A 81 9.66 -2.60 2.67
C GLN A 81 10.65 -1.48 2.38
N ASN A 82 10.23 -0.38 1.75
CA ASN A 82 11.11 0.77 1.52
C ASN A 82 10.79 1.99 2.39
N ILE A 83 10.00 1.86 3.46
CA ILE A 83 9.73 3.03 4.33
C ILE A 83 11.00 3.58 4.99
N ASP A 84 12.05 2.77 5.14
CA ASP A 84 13.34 3.21 5.67
C ASP A 84 14.02 4.30 4.81
N LEU A 85 13.63 4.43 3.54
CA LEU A 85 14.12 5.46 2.64
C LEU A 85 13.72 6.88 3.04
N PHE A 86 12.66 7.04 3.84
CA PHE A 86 12.03 8.35 4.11
C PHE A 86 12.23 8.78 5.57
N PRO A 87 13.48 9.09 6.01
CA PRO A 87 13.81 9.33 7.41
C PRO A 87 13.03 10.47 8.08
N GLN A 88 12.58 11.46 7.30
CA GLN A 88 11.88 12.64 7.81
C GLN A 88 10.35 12.49 7.78
N ALA A 89 9.85 11.45 7.11
CA ALA A 89 8.43 11.26 6.93
C ALA A 89 7.78 10.78 8.23
N THR A 90 6.57 11.25 8.49
CA THR A 90 5.67 10.60 9.45
C THR A 90 5.01 9.40 8.78
N LEU A 91 5.14 8.23 9.39
CA LEU A 91 4.44 7.02 8.99
C LEU A 91 2.99 7.05 9.49
N VAL A 92 2.03 6.97 8.59
CA VAL A 92 0.60 6.96 8.85
C VAL A 92 0.06 5.56 8.54
N LEU A 93 -0.61 4.94 9.52
CA LEU A 93 -1.23 3.62 9.37
C LEU A 93 -2.31 3.39 10.42
N HIS A 94 -3.13 2.36 10.24
CA HIS A 94 -4.13 1.99 11.23
C HIS A 94 -3.51 1.36 12.49
N PRO A 95 -4.04 1.64 13.70
CA PRO A 95 -3.53 1.03 14.95
C PRO A 95 -3.59 -0.50 14.92
N ASP A 96 -4.66 -1.08 14.37
CA ASP A 96 -4.76 -2.55 14.25
C ASP A 96 -3.73 -3.13 13.29
N GLU A 97 -3.34 -2.40 12.25
CA GLU A 97 -2.30 -2.83 11.31
C GLU A 97 -0.93 -2.81 11.97
N ARG A 98 -0.61 -1.69 12.66
CA ARG A 98 0.62 -1.56 13.43
C ARG A 98 0.75 -2.69 14.43
N ARG A 99 -0.31 -2.94 15.20
CA ARG A 99 -0.34 -4.01 16.20
C ARG A 99 -0.15 -5.39 15.57
N TYR A 100 -0.86 -5.66 14.48
CA TYR A 100 -0.77 -6.94 13.78
C TYR A 100 0.65 -7.23 13.28
N ALA A 101 1.33 -6.24 12.71
CA ALA A 101 2.68 -6.38 12.17
C ALA A 101 3.76 -6.77 13.20
N HIS A 102 3.51 -6.59 14.50
CA HIS A 102 4.42 -7.04 15.58
C HIS A 102 4.24 -8.51 15.97
N THR A 103 3.08 -9.08 15.68
CA THR A 103 2.75 -10.49 15.97
C THR A 103 1.82 -11.03 14.88
N PRO A 104 2.29 -11.10 13.61
CA PRO A 104 1.47 -11.65 12.53
C PRO A 104 1.13 -13.11 12.82
N HIS A 105 0.04 -13.58 12.24
CA HIS A 105 -0.34 -14.98 12.40
C HIS A 105 0.74 -15.89 11.78
N ALA A 106 0.96 -17.09 12.33
CA ALA A 106 2.03 -17.97 11.86
C ALA A 106 1.88 -18.42 10.40
N ASN A 107 0.65 -18.39 9.87
CA ASN A 107 0.33 -18.71 8.47
C ASN A 107 0.25 -17.46 7.57
N ASP A 108 0.48 -16.27 8.12
CA ASP A 108 0.65 -15.06 7.32
C ASP A 108 2.09 -15.03 6.80
N TRP A 109 2.25 -15.39 5.53
CA TRP A 109 3.52 -15.35 4.83
C TRP A 109 3.82 -13.97 4.22
N ALA A 110 2.83 -13.08 4.15
CA ALA A 110 2.93 -11.76 3.54
C ALA A 110 3.36 -10.66 4.53
N THR A 111 3.21 -10.89 5.84
CA THR A 111 3.77 -10.03 6.88
C THR A 111 4.99 -10.70 7.54
N PRO A 112 6.23 -10.45 7.05
CA PRO A 112 7.43 -10.96 7.69
C PRO A 112 7.48 -10.61 9.19
N ALA A 113 7.97 -11.53 10.02
CA ALA A 113 7.98 -11.35 11.48
C ALA A 113 8.81 -10.14 11.98
N TRP A 114 9.63 -9.54 11.12
CA TRP A 114 10.39 -8.32 11.42
C TRP A 114 9.68 -7.03 11.01
N THR A 115 8.51 -7.08 10.34
CA THR A 115 7.79 -5.90 9.85
C THR A 115 7.52 -4.90 10.95
N GLY A 116 7.04 -5.34 12.13
CA GLY A 116 6.84 -4.46 13.28
C GLY A 116 8.09 -3.65 13.66
N LEU A 117 9.29 -4.23 13.56
CA LEU A 117 10.54 -3.50 13.83
C LEU A 117 10.79 -2.37 12.83
N LEU A 118 10.44 -2.59 11.56
CA LEU A 118 10.58 -1.62 10.48
C LEU A 118 9.64 -0.43 10.67
N LEU A 119 8.38 -0.67 11.03
CA LEU A 119 7.38 0.38 11.30
C LEU A 119 7.87 1.36 12.37
N GLU A 120 8.50 0.81 13.42
CA GLU A 120 9.03 1.62 14.51
C GLU A 120 10.34 2.34 14.15
N GLN A 121 10.83 2.32 12.91
CA GLN A 121 12.00 3.14 12.53
C GLN A 121 11.65 4.57 12.11
N LEU A 122 10.35 4.90 12.07
CA LEU A 122 9.81 6.22 11.76
C LEU A 122 8.94 6.76 12.91
N PRO A 123 8.68 8.08 12.95
CA PRO A 123 7.58 8.63 13.73
C PRO A 123 6.26 8.06 13.24
N VAL A 124 5.47 7.46 14.13
CA VAL A 124 4.19 6.84 13.78
C VAL A 124 3.03 7.74 14.21
N ARG A 125 2.11 8.01 13.29
CA ARG A 125 0.77 8.57 13.56
C ARG A 125 -0.27 7.51 13.21
N GLU A 126 -1.00 7.04 14.20
CA GLU A 126 -2.13 6.13 14.00
C GLU A 126 -3.35 6.92 13.51
N VAL A 127 -4.09 6.35 12.57
CA VAL A 127 -5.30 6.94 11.98
C VAL A 127 -6.41 5.90 11.82
N THR A 128 -7.65 6.34 11.84
CA THR A 128 -8.86 5.53 11.72
C THR A 128 -9.79 6.07 10.62
N ASP A 129 -10.87 5.34 10.33
CA ASP A 129 -11.84 5.70 9.29
C ASP A 129 -12.39 7.13 9.47
N GLY A 130 -12.36 7.92 8.39
CA GLY A 130 -12.88 9.29 8.35
C GLY A 130 -11.92 10.37 8.84
N GLU A 131 -10.70 10.01 9.28
CA GLU A 131 -9.69 11.02 9.60
C GLU A 131 -9.10 11.67 8.34
N GLU A 132 -8.87 12.99 8.41
CA GLU A 132 -8.26 13.76 7.32
C GLU A 132 -6.74 13.87 7.51
N ILE A 133 -5.98 13.62 6.44
CA ILE A 133 -4.52 13.78 6.42
C ILE A 133 -4.15 15.24 6.13
N ILE A 134 -4.73 15.78 5.06
CA ILE A 134 -4.72 17.18 4.64
C ILE A 134 -6.08 17.50 3.96
N PRO A 135 -6.46 18.78 3.82
CA PRO A 135 -7.71 19.16 3.15
C PRO A 135 -7.97 18.41 1.83
N GLY A 136 -9.03 17.58 1.81
CA GLY A 136 -9.43 16.78 0.64
C GLY A 136 -8.65 15.48 0.43
N VAL A 137 -7.90 15.00 1.43
CA VAL A 137 -7.23 13.70 1.47
C VAL A 137 -7.62 13.00 2.77
N ASP A 138 -8.57 12.07 2.67
CA ASP A 138 -9.20 11.39 3.79
C ASP A 138 -8.78 9.92 3.89
N VAL A 139 -8.79 9.37 5.10
CA VAL A 139 -8.60 7.95 5.36
C VAL A 139 -9.95 7.23 5.31
N ILE A 140 -9.98 6.07 4.65
CA ILE A 140 -11.13 5.16 4.66
C ILE A 140 -10.72 3.80 5.20
N GLY A 141 -11.44 3.29 6.21
CA GLY A 141 -11.23 1.96 6.75
C GLY A 141 -11.70 0.88 5.78
N LEU A 142 -10.82 -0.07 5.46
CA LEU A 142 -11.05 -1.15 4.51
C LEU A 142 -10.61 -2.52 5.06
N PRO A 143 -11.00 -2.91 6.28
CA PRO A 143 -10.51 -4.13 6.90
C PRO A 143 -10.94 -5.38 6.12
N GLY A 144 -10.18 -6.46 6.31
CA GLY A 144 -10.52 -7.79 5.78
C GLY A 144 -9.36 -8.45 5.08
N HIS A 145 -8.68 -7.74 4.16
CA HIS A 145 -7.39 -8.20 3.63
C HIS A 145 -6.39 -8.36 4.78
N SER A 146 -6.19 -7.29 5.54
CA SER A 146 -5.51 -7.26 6.84
C SER A 146 -6.44 -6.60 7.88
N PRO A 147 -6.15 -6.69 9.20
CA PRO A 147 -7.04 -6.13 10.22
C PRO A 147 -7.19 -4.61 10.15
N GLY A 148 -6.12 -3.90 9.83
CA GLY A 148 -6.10 -2.45 9.76
C GLY A 148 -5.87 -1.92 8.35
N SER A 149 -6.29 -2.67 7.32
CA SER A 149 -6.26 -2.19 5.95
C SER A 149 -7.03 -0.85 5.84
N ILE A 150 -6.39 0.15 5.25
CA ILE A 150 -6.97 1.47 4.94
C ILE A 150 -6.78 1.81 3.46
N GLY A 151 -7.65 2.67 2.96
CA GLY A 151 -7.46 3.38 1.70
C GLY A 151 -7.32 4.88 1.93
N VAL A 152 -6.93 5.59 0.87
CA VAL A 152 -6.83 7.05 0.83
C VAL A 152 -7.80 7.60 -0.21
N VAL A 153 -8.79 8.36 0.24
CA VAL A 153 -9.75 9.06 -0.63
C VAL A 153 -9.22 10.45 -0.93
N VAL A 154 -9.08 10.77 -2.21
CA VAL A 154 -8.52 12.05 -2.66
C VAL A 154 -9.57 12.78 -3.50
N GLN A 155 -9.88 14.01 -3.10
CA GLN A 155 -10.73 14.92 -3.86
C GLN A 155 -9.91 15.52 -5.02
N THR A 156 -10.09 14.98 -6.22
CA THR A 156 -9.40 15.44 -7.43
C THR A 156 -10.34 16.21 -8.35
N GLU A 157 -9.79 16.94 -9.32
CA GLU A 157 -10.60 17.61 -10.36
C GLU A 157 -11.41 16.63 -11.20
N ARG A 158 -11.02 15.34 -11.21
CA ARG A 158 -11.68 14.26 -11.96
C ARG A 158 -12.68 13.47 -11.12
N GLY A 159 -13.02 13.95 -9.91
CA GLY A 159 -13.88 13.29 -8.95
C GLY A 159 -13.12 12.68 -7.77
N ARG A 160 -13.83 11.88 -6.97
CA ARG A 160 -13.27 11.15 -5.83
C ARG A 160 -12.44 9.97 -6.32
N ALA A 161 -11.13 10.10 -6.17
CA ALA A 161 -10.20 8.99 -6.39
C ALA A 161 -10.00 8.23 -5.08
N THR A 162 -9.82 6.92 -5.12
CA THR A 162 -9.45 6.14 -3.93
C THR A 162 -8.29 5.21 -4.23
N ILE A 163 -7.22 5.37 -3.47
CA ILE A 163 -6.10 4.42 -3.43
C ILE A 163 -6.45 3.35 -2.41
N THR A 164 -6.57 2.10 -2.85
CA THR A 164 -7.27 1.06 -2.08
C THR A 164 -6.35 0.04 -1.43
N GLY A 165 -5.05 0.06 -1.76
CA GLY A 165 -4.15 -1.03 -1.44
C GLY A 165 -4.76 -2.37 -1.86
N ASP A 166 -4.72 -3.35 -0.97
CA ASP A 166 -5.15 -4.70 -1.28
C ASP A 166 -6.59 -5.05 -0.90
N ALA A 167 -7.32 -4.10 -0.31
CA ALA A 167 -8.78 -4.21 -0.16
C ALA A 167 -9.48 -4.33 -1.52
N LEU A 168 -8.92 -3.70 -2.55
CA LEU A 168 -9.26 -3.89 -3.96
C LEU A 168 -7.98 -3.76 -4.78
N HIS A 169 -7.31 -4.87 -5.04
CA HIS A 169 -6.01 -4.85 -5.72
C HIS A 169 -6.06 -5.09 -7.23
N PHE A 170 -7.17 -5.59 -7.78
CA PHE A 170 -7.37 -5.71 -9.24
C PHE A 170 -8.76 -5.26 -9.67
N ALA A 171 -8.87 -4.80 -10.91
CA ALA A 171 -10.16 -4.44 -11.50
C ALA A 171 -11.18 -5.60 -11.47
N TYR A 172 -10.74 -6.85 -11.63
CA TYR A 172 -11.66 -8.00 -11.56
C TYR A 172 -12.28 -8.20 -10.16
N VAL A 173 -11.63 -7.71 -9.09
CA VAL A 173 -12.19 -7.75 -7.73
C VAL A 173 -13.42 -6.85 -7.65
N ALA A 174 -13.40 -5.71 -8.35
CA ALA A 174 -14.57 -4.83 -8.47
C ALA A 174 -15.76 -5.54 -9.16
N LEU A 175 -15.50 -6.44 -10.10
CA LEU A 175 -16.52 -7.19 -10.84
C LEU A 175 -17.03 -8.39 -10.05
N THR A 176 -16.13 -9.17 -9.46
CA THR A 176 -16.45 -10.42 -8.78
C THR A 176 -16.89 -10.23 -7.33
N LYS A 177 -16.62 -9.06 -6.74
CA LYS A 177 -16.83 -8.74 -5.31
C LYS A 177 -16.12 -9.72 -4.36
N ARG A 178 -15.04 -10.36 -4.83
CA ARG A 178 -14.29 -11.35 -4.06
C ARG A 178 -12.83 -10.94 -3.99
N ASN A 179 -12.36 -10.70 -2.78
CA ASN A 179 -10.95 -10.47 -2.53
C ASN A 179 -10.24 -11.84 -2.45
N PRO A 180 -9.27 -12.18 -3.32
CA PRO A 180 -8.35 -13.27 -3.04
C PRO A 180 -7.37 -12.85 -1.92
N LEU A 181 -6.60 -13.80 -1.40
CA LEU A 181 -5.53 -13.52 -0.43
C LEU A 181 -6.02 -12.78 0.84
N VAL A 182 -7.06 -13.30 1.49
CA VAL A 182 -7.60 -12.70 2.73
C VAL A 182 -6.80 -13.19 3.93
N PHE A 183 -6.20 -12.27 4.69
CA PHE A 183 -5.43 -12.56 5.89
C PHE A 183 -6.15 -12.17 7.18
N TRP A 184 -7.33 -11.55 7.16
CA TRP A 184 -8.07 -11.17 8.37
C TRP A 184 -9.52 -11.63 8.45
N ASP A 185 -10.36 -11.26 7.48
CA ASP A 185 -11.79 -11.57 7.53
C ASP A 185 -12.41 -11.39 6.13
N ALA A 186 -12.97 -12.46 5.59
CA ALA A 186 -13.51 -12.47 4.22
C ALA A 186 -14.80 -11.66 4.08
N ASP A 187 -15.64 -11.61 5.12
CA ASP A 187 -16.88 -10.86 5.11
C ASP A 187 -16.59 -9.36 5.22
N GLN A 188 -15.60 -8.97 6.03
CA GLN A 188 -15.10 -7.60 6.07
C GLN A 188 -14.49 -7.20 4.73
N ALA A 189 -13.69 -8.08 4.11
CA ALA A 189 -13.10 -7.82 2.80
C ALA A 189 -14.17 -7.56 1.73
N ALA A 190 -15.25 -8.34 1.71
CA ALA A 190 -16.37 -8.12 0.79
C ALA A 190 -17.05 -6.76 1.02
N ARG A 191 -17.31 -6.38 2.28
CA ARG A 191 -17.89 -5.06 2.62
C ARG A 191 -16.96 -3.91 2.25
N SER A 192 -15.66 -4.08 2.43
CA SER A 192 -14.64 -3.09 2.04
C SER A 192 -14.62 -2.86 0.53
N ILE A 193 -14.77 -3.92 -0.28
CA ILE A 193 -14.94 -3.77 -1.74
C ILE A 193 -16.19 -2.96 -2.06
N GLU A 194 -17.35 -3.30 -1.48
CA GLU A 194 -18.60 -2.55 -1.72
C GLU A 194 -18.47 -1.07 -1.34
N ARG A 195 -17.80 -0.80 -0.22
CA ARG A 195 -17.54 0.56 0.27
C ARG A 195 -16.70 1.35 -0.73
N VAL A 196 -15.59 0.80 -1.23
CA VAL A 196 -14.76 1.44 -2.28
C VAL A 196 -15.62 1.82 -3.48
N LEU A 197 -16.38 0.86 -4.01
CA LEU A 197 -17.17 1.08 -5.23
C LEU A 197 -18.32 2.08 -5.06
N THR A 198 -18.73 2.33 -3.82
CA THR A 198 -19.76 3.33 -3.49
C THR A 198 -19.18 4.73 -3.42
N VAL A 199 -17.92 4.89 -2.99
CA VAL A 199 -17.32 6.21 -2.71
C VAL A 199 -16.42 6.73 -3.82
N SER A 200 -15.96 5.85 -4.72
CA SER A 200 -14.93 6.16 -5.71
C SER A 200 -15.52 6.40 -7.09
N ASP A 201 -15.20 7.53 -7.70
CA ASP A 201 -15.35 7.76 -9.14
C ASP A 201 -14.18 7.13 -9.91
N VAL A 202 -13.00 7.06 -9.28
CA VAL A 202 -11.77 6.45 -9.83
C VAL A 202 -11.12 5.58 -8.77
N VAL A 203 -10.73 4.37 -9.14
CA VAL A 203 -10.01 3.44 -8.25
C VAL A 203 -8.55 3.36 -8.66
N TYR A 204 -7.65 3.51 -7.70
CA TYR A 204 -6.21 3.27 -7.79
C TYR A 204 -5.90 2.00 -6.99
N PRO A 205 -5.92 0.82 -7.65
CA PRO A 205 -5.81 -0.46 -6.98
C PRO A 205 -4.37 -0.79 -6.58
N GLY A 206 -4.22 -1.71 -5.62
CA GLY A 206 -2.93 -2.18 -5.12
C GLY A 206 -2.05 -2.83 -6.20
N HIS A 207 -2.59 -3.65 -7.09
CA HIS A 207 -1.80 -4.47 -8.03
C HIS A 207 -2.28 -4.36 -9.49
N ASP A 208 -2.91 -3.25 -9.86
CA ASP A 208 -3.43 -3.05 -11.22
C ASP A 208 -3.35 -1.57 -11.62
N ARG A 209 -3.75 -1.27 -12.85
CA ARG A 209 -3.81 0.10 -13.37
C ARG A 209 -5.04 0.80 -12.82
N PRO A 210 -5.00 2.13 -12.62
CA PRO A 210 -6.18 2.88 -12.23
C PRO A 210 -7.31 2.73 -13.25
N PHE A 211 -8.54 2.66 -12.75
CA PHE A 211 -9.70 2.42 -13.60
C PHE A 211 -10.95 3.13 -13.09
N ARG A 212 -11.94 3.29 -13.97
CA ARG A 212 -13.32 3.61 -13.64
C ARG A 212 -14.21 2.40 -13.89
N LEU A 213 -15.26 2.27 -13.08
CA LEU A 213 -16.38 1.42 -13.44
C LEU A 213 -17.27 2.15 -14.45
N THR A 214 -17.63 1.47 -15.54
CA THR A 214 -18.63 1.97 -16.48
C THR A 214 -20.03 1.60 -16.02
N SER A 215 -21.06 2.27 -16.55
CA SER A 215 -22.47 2.07 -16.16
C SER A 215 -22.99 0.65 -16.41
N ASP A 216 -22.37 -0.09 -17.33
CA ASP A 216 -22.64 -1.49 -17.67
C ASP A 216 -21.73 -2.48 -16.91
N ALA A 217 -21.10 -2.03 -15.82
CA ALA A 217 -20.16 -2.80 -15.01
C ALA A 217 -18.92 -3.29 -15.78
N GLY A 218 -18.49 -2.53 -16.80
CA GLY A 218 -17.19 -2.67 -17.44
C GLY A 218 -16.08 -1.92 -16.70
N ILE A 219 -14.84 -2.13 -17.15
CA ILE A 219 -13.63 -1.51 -16.61
C ILE A 219 -13.03 -0.58 -17.68
N ASP A 220 -12.98 0.71 -17.38
CA ASP A 220 -12.27 1.72 -18.17
C ASP A 220 -10.91 2.02 -17.54
N TYR A 221 -9.84 1.41 -18.05
CA TYR A 221 -8.49 1.65 -17.57
C TYR A 221 -7.98 3.02 -18.02
N LEU A 222 -7.38 3.76 -17.08
CA LEU A 222 -6.91 5.13 -17.33
C LEU A 222 -5.52 5.19 -17.95
N GLU A 223 -4.80 4.07 -17.94
CA GLU A 223 -3.47 3.94 -18.50
C GLU A 223 -3.33 2.63 -19.30
N PRO A 224 -2.51 2.62 -20.36
CA PRO A 224 -2.17 1.38 -21.06
C PRO A 224 -1.34 0.46 -20.16
N PHE A 225 -1.49 -0.85 -20.33
CA PHE A 225 -0.57 -1.79 -19.69
C PHE A 225 0.78 -1.77 -20.38
N ALA A 226 1.85 -1.66 -19.60
CA ALA A 226 3.22 -1.71 -20.08
C ALA A 226 4.11 -2.46 -19.09
N LEU A 227 4.74 -3.53 -19.57
CA LEU A 227 5.72 -4.32 -18.82
C LEU A 227 6.78 -4.84 -19.79
N THR A 228 8.05 -4.60 -19.47
CA THR A 228 9.19 -5.15 -20.23
C THR A 228 9.92 -6.19 -19.39
N LEU A 229 9.94 -7.43 -19.86
CA LEU A 229 10.73 -8.50 -19.26
C LEU A 229 12.11 -8.53 -19.92
N THR A 230 13.17 -8.43 -19.12
CA THR A 230 14.56 -8.53 -19.58
C THR A 230 15.22 -9.78 -19.00
N GLY A 231 16.29 -10.27 -19.65
CA GLY A 231 16.99 -11.50 -19.25
C GLY A 231 16.32 -12.80 -19.72
N LEU A 232 15.11 -12.73 -20.27
CA LEU A 232 14.41 -13.85 -20.90
C LEU A 232 14.08 -13.50 -22.36
N ARG A 233 14.19 -14.49 -23.25
CA ARG A 233 13.66 -14.40 -24.61
C ARG A 233 12.40 -15.27 -24.73
N PRO A 234 11.41 -14.90 -25.55
CA PRO A 234 10.20 -15.71 -25.74
C PRO A 234 10.47 -17.15 -26.19
N ASP A 235 11.60 -17.41 -26.87
CA ASP A 235 12.03 -18.72 -27.36
C ASP A 235 12.91 -19.50 -26.36
N THR A 236 13.04 -19.03 -25.12
CA THR A 236 13.84 -19.71 -24.09
C THR A 236 13.27 -21.10 -23.81
N LEU A 237 14.09 -22.15 -23.95
CA LEU A 237 13.67 -23.53 -23.70
C LEU A 237 13.11 -23.68 -22.28
N GLY A 238 11.86 -24.14 -22.18
CA GLY A 238 11.16 -24.34 -20.91
C GLY A 238 10.32 -23.15 -20.44
N LEU A 239 10.47 -21.95 -21.01
CA LEU A 239 9.58 -20.82 -20.74
C LEU A 239 8.19 -21.10 -21.33
N ARG A 240 7.14 -20.87 -20.53
CA ARG A 240 5.74 -21.05 -20.94
C ARG A 240 4.93 -19.85 -20.49
N PHE A 241 4.04 -19.39 -21.37
CA PHE A 241 3.01 -18.41 -21.05
C PHE A 241 1.69 -19.17 -20.93
N ALA A 242 1.02 -19.02 -19.79
CA ALA A 242 -0.28 -19.62 -19.53
C ALA A 242 -1.38 -18.55 -19.63
N ASP A 243 -2.55 -18.94 -20.12
CA ASP A 243 -3.67 -18.01 -20.34
C ASP A 243 -4.37 -17.57 -19.05
N ALA A 244 -4.20 -18.31 -17.96
CA ALA A 244 -4.87 -18.06 -16.69
C ALA A 244 -3.86 -17.90 -15.54
N SER A 245 -4.17 -16.96 -14.64
CA SER A 245 -3.54 -16.90 -13.33
C SER A 245 -3.84 -18.18 -12.55
N SER A 246 -2.85 -18.68 -11.82
CA SER A 246 -3.01 -19.80 -10.91
C SER A 246 -3.44 -19.38 -9.51
N ARG A 247 -3.70 -18.09 -9.24
CA ARG A 247 -4.05 -17.60 -7.90
C ARG A 247 -5.44 -18.07 -7.50
N PRO A 248 -5.58 -19.04 -6.58
CA PRO A 248 -6.89 -19.42 -6.10
C PRO A 248 -7.46 -18.32 -5.20
N LEU A 249 -8.78 -18.31 -5.03
CA LEU A 249 -9.36 -17.67 -3.86
C LEU A 249 -8.76 -18.35 -2.62
N TRP A 250 -8.04 -17.58 -1.83
CA TRP A 250 -7.33 -18.07 -0.66
C TRP A 250 -7.70 -17.20 0.53
N VAL A 251 -8.04 -17.86 1.62
CA VAL A 251 -8.21 -17.28 2.94
C VAL A 251 -7.20 -17.97 3.82
N MET A 252 -6.44 -17.21 4.60
CA MET A 252 -5.37 -17.74 5.43
C MET A 252 -5.90 -18.88 6.32
N PRO A 253 -5.26 -20.07 6.30
CA PRO A 253 -5.61 -21.12 7.26
C PRO A 253 -5.45 -20.62 8.70
N GLY A 254 -6.48 -20.81 9.54
CA GLY A 254 -6.49 -20.31 10.92
C GLY A 254 -6.90 -18.85 11.08
N VAL A 255 -7.39 -18.18 10.00
CA VAL A 255 -7.85 -16.78 10.06
C VAL A 255 -8.84 -16.52 11.21
N GLN A 256 -9.69 -17.49 11.55
CA GLN A 256 -10.70 -17.39 12.60
C GLN A 256 -10.11 -17.32 14.02
N GLU A 257 -8.85 -17.70 14.19
CA GLU A 257 -8.16 -17.62 15.48
C GLU A 257 -7.73 -16.20 15.83
N GLN A 258 -7.66 -15.32 14.83
CA GLN A 258 -7.02 -14.03 14.97
C GLN A 258 -7.71 -13.07 15.93
N PRO A 259 -9.04 -12.92 15.97
CA PRO A 259 -9.68 -12.04 16.97
C PRO A 259 -9.28 -12.42 18.41
N ARG A 260 -9.23 -13.72 18.70
CA ARG A 260 -8.81 -14.24 20.01
C ARG A 260 -7.31 -14.01 20.27
N LEU A 261 -6.46 -14.28 19.29
CA LEU A 261 -5.01 -14.06 19.42
C LEU A 261 -4.67 -12.58 19.56
N TYR A 262 -5.41 -11.73 18.85
CA TYR A 262 -5.33 -10.28 18.92
C TYR A 262 -5.54 -9.86 20.37
N GLU A 263 -6.72 -10.12 20.95
CA GLU A 263 -7.03 -9.79 22.35
C GLU A 263 -6.02 -10.36 23.35
N LYS A 264 -5.68 -11.65 23.23
CA LYS A 264 -4.76 -12.34 24.15
C LYS A 264 -3.37 -11.69 24.19
N ASN A 265 -2.90 -11.16 23.07
CA ASN A 265 -1.53 -10.66 22.93
C ASN A 265 -1.41 -9.13 23.13
N ALA A 266 -2.51 -8.42 23.44
CA ALA A 266 -2.56 -6.96 23.49
C ALA A 266 -1.41 -6.33 24.30
N ASP A 267 -1.27 -6.74 25.56
CA ASP A 267 -0.26 -6.19 26.46
C ASP A 267 1.17 -6.54 26.03
N ASP A 268 1.37 -7.71 25.44
CA ASP A 268 2.68 -8.12 24.95
C ASP A 268 3.11 -7.31 23.74
N ILE A 269 2.19 -7.06 22.83
CA ILE A 269 2.45 -6.25 21.64
C ILE A 269 2.79 -4.81 22.03
N GLN A 270 2.04 -4.22 22.97
CA GLN A 270 2.35 -2.87 23.45
C GLN A 270 3.76 -2.80 24.07
N ARG A 271 4.17 -3.83 24.83
CA ARG A 271 5.53 -3.93 25.37
C ARG A 271 6.58 -4.08 24.26
N ARG A 272 6.29 -4.84 23.19
CA ARG A 272 7.19 -5.00 22.03
C ARG A 272 7.40 -3.68 21.31
N ILE A 273 6.33 -2.97 20.97
CA ILE A 273 6.35 -1.65 20.34
C ILE A 273 7.26 -0.69 21.13
N ASN A 274 7.03 -0.60 22.45
CA ASN A 274 7.77 0.32 23.32
C ASN A 274 9.26 -0.03 23.49
N ARG A 275 9.66 -1.26 23.14
CA ARG A 275 11.03 -1.77 23.30
C ARG A 275 11.82 -1.82 21.99
N VAL A 276 11.22 -1.46 20.85
CA VAL A 276 11.96 -1.49 19.58
C VAL A 276 13.10 -0.46 19.62
N PRO A 277 14.36 -0.91 19.47
CA PRO A 277 15.48 0.01 19.37
C PRO A 277 15.33 0.88 18.11
N LYS A 278 15.54 2.19 18.26
CA LYS A 278 15.60 3.11 17.13
C LYS A 278 17.00 3.08 16.53
N VAL A 279 17.11 2.90 15.23
CA VAL A 279 18.38 3.06 14.51
C VAL A 279 18.82 4.52 14.62
N VAL A 280 20.03 4.75 15.14
CA VAL A 280 20.64 6.08 15.17
C VAL A 280 21.03 6.45 13.75
N ARG A 281 20.34 7.45 13.17
CA ARG A 281 20.68 7.98 11.85
C ARG A 281 21.65 9.16 12.00
N PRO A 282 22.62 9.35 11.08
CA PRO A 282 23.43 10.56 11.04
C PRO A 282 22.52 11.78 10.89
N VAL A 283 22.84 12.89 11.57
CA VAL A 283 22.14 14.16 11.35
C VAL A 283 22.32 14.55 9.88
N PRO A 284 21.24 14.91 9.14
CA PRO A 284 21.37 15.41 7.78
C PRO A 284 22.36 16.57 7.74
N ARG A 285 23.30 16.57 6.78
CA ARG A 285 24.15 17.74 6.57
C ARG A 285 23.25 18.94 6.30
N GLU A 286 23.45 20.03 7.01
CA GLU A 286 22.80 21.30 6.69
C GLU A 286 22.98 21.55 5.19
N ALA A 287 21.87 21.82 4.49
CA ALA A 287 21.92 22.19 3.09
C ALA A 287 22.86 23.39 2.95
N GLY A 288 24.01 23.16 2.31
CA GLY A 288 24.91 24.25 1.95
C GLY A 288 24.14 25.28 1.12
N PRO A 289 24.54 26.57 1.17
CA PRO A 289 23.79 27.63 0.51
C PRO A 289 23.54 27.28 -0.95
N ALA A 290 22.28 27.41 -1.37
CA ALA A 290 21.85 27.19 -2.74
C ALA A 290 22.80 27.92 -3.69
N LYS A 291 23.38 27.19 -4.65
CA LYS A 291 24.17 27.83 -5.72
C LYS A 291 23.20 28.71 -6.51
N GLY A 292 23.43 30.02 -6.45
CA GLY A 292 22.68 31.05 -7.16
C GLY A 292 22.93 31.07 -8.66
#